data_AF-A0A353WJS6-F1
#
_entry.id   AF-A0A353WJS6-F1
#
_cell.length_a   1.000
_cell.length_b   1.000
_cell.length_c   1.000
_cell.angle_alpha   90.00
_cell.angle_beta   90.00
_cell.angle_gamma   90.00
#
_symmetry.space_group_name_H-M   'P 1'
#
loop_
_entity.id
_entity.type
_entity.pdbx_description
1 polymer ?
#
loop_
_entity_poly.entity_id
_entity_poly.type
_entity_poly.pdbx_seq_one_letter_code
_entity_poly.pdbx_strand_id
1 'polypeptide(L)'
;MQCKACGIKNSPNSRYCIKCGSGLIDLNGDYEYCPNCNSPLLYPDKPCPYCTDTQNVMEQIFCEECKINLNKGILFSNVKKLSEFDQVLLELNSSKVFCDKCIQSQKNKATAKLKVLKKRFESYIENIPVLSVESLLNHTIVKYCGIINSQSIVKVETVREFGNDKDIWNNLTNDFEYKMKLGEKANLLSLRKEALKNGANAVVKCDINYAELGGSNYMFLIGMMGTAVVIEEFEILTEYEQKVYNYTLEHRLNLGEMYGKQL
;
A
#
# COMPACT_ATOMS: atom_id res chain seq x y z
N MET A 1 33.15 -21.78 -40.03
CA MET A 1 33.68 -20.52 -40.60
C MET A 1 34.25 -19.64 -39.49
N GLN A 2 35.39 -18.96 -39.68
CA GLN A 2 35.99 -18.13 -38.64
C GLN A 2 35.54 -16.66 -38.79
N CYS A 3 35.11 -16.03 -37.69
CA CYS A 3 34.67 -14.64 -37.70
C CYS A 3 35.85 -13.71 -37.96
N LYS A 4 35.77 -12.88 -39.01
CA LYS A 4 36.81 -11.87 -39.30
C LYS A 4 36.93 -10.79 -38.24
N ALA A 5 35.85 -10.49 -37.51
CA ALA A 5 35.83 -9.44 -36.48
C ALA A 5 36.40 -9.88 -35.13
N CYS A 6 36.10 -11.11 -34.67
CA CYS A 6 36.52 -11.56 -33.33
C CYS A 6 37.29 -12.89 -33.30
N GLY A 7 37.57 -13.47 -34.46
CA GLY A 7 38.39 -14.68 -34.60
C GLY A 7 37.73 -15.99 -34.16
N ILE A 8 36.49 -15.99 -33.65
CA ILE A 8 35.86 -17.22 -33.16
C ILE A 8 35.43 -18.14 -34.31
N LYS A 9 35.58 -19.46 -34.11
CA LYS A 9 35.05 -20.47 -35.04
C LYS A 9 33.53 -20.60 -34.84
N ASN A 10 32.80 -20.48 -35.94
CA ASN A 10 31.35 -20.65 -36.02
C ASN A 10 31.01 -21.85 -36.91
N SER A 11 29.76 -22.30 -36.85
CA SER A 11 29.26 -23.35 -37.76
C SER A 11 29.42 -22.92 -39.22
N PRO A 12 29.66 -23.84 -40.17
CA PRO A 12 29.75 -23.52 -41.60
C PRO A 12 28.52 -22.78 -42.15
N ASN A 13 27.34 -23.03 -41.57
CA ASN A 13 26.06 -22.43 -42.00
C ASN A 13 25.69 -21.17 -41.20
N SER A 14 26.54 -20.71 -40.28
CA SER A 14 26.28 -19.49 -39.48
C SER A 14 26.38 -18.25 -40.35
N ARG A 15 25.31 -17.46 -40.43
CA ARG A 15 25.32 -16.17 -41.12
C ARG A 15 25.88 -15.02 -40.27
N TYR A 16 25.85 -15.17 -38.94
CA TYR A 16 26.36 -14.21 -37.97
C TYR A 16 27.21 -14.89 -36.90
N CYS A 17 28.17 -14.14 -36.37
CA CYS A 17 29.09 -14.63 -35.34
C CYS A 17 28.37 -14.84 -34.00
N ILE A 18 28.48 -16.04 -33.42
CA ILE A 18 27.87 -16.38 -32.13
C ILE A 18 28.37 -15.50 -30.97
N LYS A 19 29.61 -15.03 -31.05
CA LYS A 19 30.22 -14.19 -30.01
C LYS A 19 29.89 -12.70 -30.12
N CYS A 20 30.07 -12.11 -31.30
CA CYS A 20 30.00 -10.64 -31.46
C CYS A 20 28.88 -10.17 -32.40
N GLY A 21 28.07 -11.06 -32.95
CA GLY A 21 26.96 -10.70 -33.84
C GLY A 21 27.37 -10.18 -35.22
N SER A 22 28.66 -10.05 -35.54
CA SER A 22 29.11 -9.59 -36.85
C SER A 22 28.73 -10.56 -37.96
N GLY A 23 28.31 -10.05 -39.12
CA GLY A 23 28.00 -10.86 -40.31
C GLY A 23 29.22 -11.68 -40.74
N LEU A 24 28.99 -12.96 -41.06
CA LEU A 24 30.03 -13.91 -41.49
C LEU A 24 30.07 -14.09 -43.01
N ILE A 25 29.04 -13.60 -43.72
CA ILE A 25 28.88 -13.64 -45.18
C ILE A 25 28.44 -12.26 -45.68
N ASP A 26 28.82 -11.92 -46.92
CA ASP A 26 28.47 -10.64 -47.55
C ASP A 26 26.96 -10.55 -47.85
N LEU A 27 26.39 -9.36 -47.63
CA LEU A 27 24.94 -9.09 -47.55
C LEU A 27 24.16 -9.16 -48.89
N ASN A 28 24.76 -9.71 -49.95
CA ASN A 28 24.18 -9.74 -51.31
C ASN A 28 23.47 -11.06 -51.65
N GLY A 29 23.21 -11.93 -50.68
CA GLY A 29 22.46 -13.17 -50.88
C GLY A 29 21.00 -13.05 -50.42
N ASP A 30 20.11 -13.80 -51.07
CA ASP A 30 18.68 -13.88 -50.71
C ASP A 30 18.54 -14.37 -49.25
N TYR A 31 18.13 -13.46 -48.37
CA TYR A 31 17.81 -13.79 -46.99
C TYR A 31 16.43 -14.43 -46.93
N GLU A 32 16.33 -15.60 -46.32
CA GLU A 32 15.04 -16.10 -45.86
C GLU A 32 14.63 -15.33 -44.60
N TYR A 33 13.45 -14.73 -44.64
CA TYR A 33 12.88 -13.98 -43.54
C TYR A 33 11.88 -14.86 -42.78
N CYS A 34 11.84 -14.70 -41.46
CA CYS A 34 10.86 -15.38 -40.65
C CYS A 34 9.45 -14.95 -41.07
N PRO A 35 8.54 -15.87 -41.43
CA PRO A 35 7.20 -15.50 -41.88
C PRO A 35 6.33 -14.86 -40.78
N ASN A 36 6.72 -14.98 -39.50
CA ASN A 36 5.97 -14.46 -38.36
C ASN A 36 6.40 -13.04 -37.92
N CYS A 37 7.71 -12.76 -37.80
CA CYS A 37 8.23 -11.44 -37.37
C CYS A 37 9.00 -10.71 -38.47
N ASN A 38 9.08 -11.27 -39.67
CA ASN A 38 9.79 -10.71 -40.83
C ASN A 38 11.25 -10.32 -40.55
N SER A 39 11.88 -10.97 -39.56
CA SER A 39 13.29 -10.79 -39.22
C SER A 39 14.14 -11.81 -39.98
N PRO A 40 15.35 -11.46 -40.45
CA PRO A 40 16.20 -12.36 -41.22
C PRO A 40 16.62 -13.57 -40.38
N LEU A 41 16.40 -14.78 -40.90
CA LEU A 41 16.72 -16.02 -40.20
C LEU A 41 18.23 -16.22 -40.13
N LEU A 42 18.76 -16.45 -38.92
CA LEU A 42 20.18 -16.74 -38.71
C LEU A 42 20.59 -18.09 -39.33
N TYR A 43 19.63 -19.01 -39.45
CA TYR A 43 19.74 -20.32 -40.09
C TYR A 43 18.36 -20.65 -40.70
N PRO A 44 18.25 -20.90 -42.01
CA PRO A 44 17.00 -21.32 -42.66
C PRO A 44 16.34 -22.53 -42.01
N ASP A 45 17.18 -23.50 -41.60
CA ASP A 45 16.74 -24.79 -41.07
C ASP A 45 16.48 -24.79 -39.54
N LYS A 46 16.54 -23.64 -38.86
CA LYS A 46 16.34 -23.56 -37.39
C LYS A 46 15.22 -22.58 -37.03
N PRO A 47 14.57 -22.78 -35.86
CA PRO A 47 13.56 -21.86 -35.37
C PRO A 47 14.08 -20.42 -35.31
N CYS A 48 13.21 -19.46 -35.61
CA CYS A 48 13.54 -18.05 -35.54
C CYS A 48 13.95 -17.69 -34.10
N PRO A 49 15.11 -17.06 -33.87
CA PRO A 49 15.53 -16.69 -32.51
C PRO A 49 14.77 -15.46 -31.96
N TYR A 50 14.13 -14.69 -32.84
CA TYR A 50 13.40 -13.46 -32.49
C TYR A 50 11.91 -13.71 -32.28
N CYS A 51 11.36 -14.62 -33.08
CA CYS A 51 10.04 -15.18 -32.84
C CYS A 51 10.25 -16.38 -31.95
N THR A 52 10.08 -16.21 -30.64
CA THR A 52 10.02 -17.35 -29.73
C THR A 52 8.92 -18.29 -30.19
N ASP A 53 9.26 -19.31 -30.96
CA ASP A 53 8.43 -20.50 -31.04
C ASP A 53 8.25 -20.94 -29.59
N THR A 54 6.99 -20.94 -29.17
CA THR A 54 6.48 -21.60 -27.98
C THR A 54 6.78 -23.10 -28.06
N GLN A 55 8.05 -23.47 -28.02
CA GLN A 55 8.44 -24.76 -27.48
C GLN A 55 8.30 -24.62 -25.97
N ASN A 56 7.30 -25.33 -25.44
CA ASN A 56 7.10 -25.65 -24.04
C ASN A 56 8.40 -26.12 -23.37
N VAL A 57 9.30 -25.20 -23.02
CA VAL A 57 10.07 -25.37 -21.81
C VAL A 57 9.10 -24.95 -20.72
N MET A 58 8.32 -25.91 -20.24
CA MET A 58 7.57 -25.73 -19.00
C MET A 58 8.62 -25.41 -17.94
N GLU A 59 8.82 -24.13 -17.64
CA GLU A 59 9.45 -23.72 -16.40
C GLU A 59 8.67 -24.45 -15.31
N GLN A 60 9.30 -25.43 -14.68
CA GLN A 60 8.70 -26.16 -13.58
C GLN A 60 8.56 -25.15 -12.44
N ILE A 61 7.35 -24.66 -12.24
CA ILE A 61 7.04 -23.76 -11.13
C ILE A 61 6.82 -24.67 -9.93
N PHE A 62 7.55 -24.43 -8.84
CA PHE A 62 7.37 -25.17 -7.60
C PHE A 62 6.53 -24.35 -6.62
N CYS A 63 5.72 -25.02 -5.81
CA CYS A 63 5.11 -24.39 -4.64
C CYS A 63 6.21 -24.00 -3.65
N GLU A 64 6.27 -22.74 -3.25
CA GLU A 64 7.33 -22.27 -2.34
C GLU A 64 7.28 -22.94 -0.95
N GLU A 65 6.10 -23.33 -0.47
CA GLU A 65 5.94 -23.93 0.87
C GLU A 65 6.24 -25.45 0.87
N CYS A 66 5.59 -26.23 0.01
CA CYS A 66 5.69 -27.70 0.04
C CYS A 66 6.54 -28.30 -1.08
N LYS A 67 7.15 -27.44 -1.93
CA LYS A 67 8.08 -27.80 -3.01
C LYS A 67 7.53 -28.77 -4.06
N ILE A 68 6.20 -28.97 -4.12
CA ILE A 68 5.57 -29.78 -5.17
C ILE A 68 5.59 -29.04 -6.51
N ASN A 69 5.74 -29.79 -7.59
CA ASN A 69 5.62 -29.29 -8.96
C ASN A 69 4.20 -28.77 -9.24
N LEU A 70 4.11 -27.56 -9.77
CA LEU A 70 2.88 -26.93 -10.25
C LEU A 70 2.87 -27.04 -11.77
N ASN A 71 2.22 -28.09 -12.28
CA ASN A 71 2.04 -28.22 -13.73
C ASN A 71 0.97 -27.20 -14.18
N LYS A 72 1.26 -26.45 -15.26
CA LYS A 72 0.30 -25.54 -15.93
C LYS A 72 -0.96 -26.24 -16.49
N GLY A 73 -1.18 -27.54 -16.23
CA GLY A 73 -2.23 -28.35 -16.83
C GLY A 73 -3.48 -28.50 -15.97
N ILE A 74 -4.60 -27.96 -16.47
CA ILE A 74 -5.99 -28.43 -16.27
C ILE A 74 -6.66 -28.13 -14.91
N LEU A 75 -6.01 -27.38 -14.01
CA LEU A 75 -6.71 -26.71 -12.88
C LEU A 75 -6.55 -25.19 -12.86
N PHE A 76 -5.77 -24.63 -13.80
CA PHE A 76 -5.60 -23.19 -14.00
C PHE A 76 -6.45 -22.65 -15.16
N SER A 77 -7.69 -23.13 -15.34
CA SER A 77 -8.66 -22.49 -16.23
C SER A 77 -9.20 -21.16 -15.70
N ASN A 78 -8.72 -20.70 -14.54
CA ASN A 78 -8.82 -19.32 -14.15
C ASN A 78 -7.44 -18.88 -13.65
N VAL A 79 -6.65 -18.23 -14.50
CA VAL A 79 -5.81 -17.12 -14.02
C VAL A 79 -6.81 -16.12 -13.45
N LYS A 80 -7.30 -16.36 -12.24
CA LYS A 80 -8.04 -15.36 -11.48
C LYS A 80 -7.03 -14.25 -11.36
N LYS A 81 -7.25 -13.16 -12.10
CA LYS A 81 -6.49 -11.93 -11.94
C LYS A 81 -6.40 -11.70 -10.44
N LEU A 82 -5.18 -11.78 -9.90
CA LEU A 82 -4.96 -11.56 -8.47
C LEU A 82 -5.64 -10.24 -8.15
N SER A 83 -6.54 -10.24 -7.16
CA SER A 83 -7.06 -8.99 -6.67
C SER A 83 -5.87 -8.13 -6.19
N GLU A 84 -6.00 -6.81 -6.18
CA GLU A 84 -4.95 -5.95 -5.60
C GLU A 84 -4.58 -6.40 -4.17
N PHE A 85 -5.55 -6.95 -3.43
CA PHE A 85 -5.32 -7.53 -2.11
C PHE A 85 -4.40 -8.75 -2.16
N ASP A 86 -4.62 -9.67 -3.10
CA ASP A 86 -3.76 -10.85 -3.24
C ASP A 86 -2.32 -10.47 -3.62
N GLN A 87 -2.12 -9.35 -4.35
CA GLN A 87 -0.78 -8.83 -4.68
C GLN A 87 -0.07 -8.27 -3.45
N VAL A 88 -0.78 -7.48 -2.64
CA VAL A 88 -0.26 -6.97 -1.35
C VAL A 88 0.05 -8.11 -0.38
N LEU A 89 -0.78 -9.14 -0.30
CA LEU A 89 -0.52 -10.34 0.50
C LEU A 89 0.75 -11.09 0.06
N LEU A 90 1.01 -11.14 -1.25
CA LEU A 90 2.21 -11.78 -1.81
C LEU A 90 3.47 -10.95 -1.54
N GLU A 91 3.38 -9.62 -1.60
CA GLU A 91 4.46 -8.72 -1.19
C GLU A 91 4.77 -8.83 0.33
N LEU A 92 3.73 -8.93 1.18
CA LEU A 92 3.86 -9.10 2.64
C LEU A 92 4.54 -10.39 3.07
N ASN A 93 4.47 -11.42 2.24
CA ASN A 93 5.11 -12.71 2.48
C ASN A 93 6.43 -12.89 1.73
N SER A 94 6.84 -11.88 0.95
CA SER A 94 8.12 -11.86 0.25
C SER A 94 8.38 -13.10 -0.62
N SER A 95 7.37 -13.74 -1.25
CA SER A 95 7.63 -14.79 -2.27
C SER A 95 6.45 -15.35 -3.09
N LYS A 96 6.90 -16.01 -4.18
CA LYS A 96 6.29 -16.52 -5.40
C LYS A 96 5.37 -17.76 -5.18
N VAL A 97 4.44 -17.93 -6.10
CA VAL A 97 3.52 -19.07 -6.39
C VAL A 97 3.37 -20.18 -5.32
N PHE A 98 2.14 -20.39 -4.82
CA PHE A 98 1.77 -21.47 -3.90
C PHE A 98 0.72 -22.41 -4.52
N CYS A 99 0.67 -23.67 -4.06
CA CYS A 99 -0.41 -24.61 -4.42
C CYS A 99 -1.71 -24.32 -3.66
N ASP A 100 -2.84 -24.84 -4.14
CA ASP A 100 -4.17 -24.66 -3.53
C ASP A 100 -4.26 -25.13 -2.07
N LYS A 101 -3.44 -26.12 -1.69
CA LYS A 101 -3.38 -26.61 -0.30
C LYS A 101 -2.59 -25.66 0.61
N CYS A 102 -1.56 -25.01 0.10
CA CYS A 102 -0.66 -24.16 0.88
C CYS A 102 -1.12 -22.69 0.89
N ILE A 103 -1.85 -22.23 -0.12
CA ILE A 103 -2.29 -20.84 -0.23
C ILE A 103 -3.13 -20.39 0.97
N GLN A 104 -3.98 -21.28 1.52
CA GLN A 104 -4.80 -20.94 2.69
C GLN A 104 -3.94 -20.70 3.95
N SER A 105 -2.89 -21.51 4.15
CA SER A 105 -1.93 -21.30 5.24
C SER A 105 -1.20 -19.96 5.10
N GLN A 106 -0.79 -19.60 3.87
CA GLN A 106 -0.14 -18.31 3.59
C GLN A 106 -1.06 -17.12 3.77
N LYS A 107 -2.33 -17.24 3.36
CA LYS A 107 -3.37 -16.25 3.65
C LYS A 107 -3.51 -16.02 5.15
N ASN A 108 -3.57 -17.10 5.94
CA ASN A 108 -3.65 -16.99 7.40
C ASN A 108 -2.40 -16.30 8.00
N LYS A 109 -1.19 -16.65 7.54
CA LYS A 109 0.07 -16.00 7.95
C LYS A 109 0.07 -14.50 7.61
N ALA A 110 -0.35 -14.14 6.40
CA ALA A 110 -0.42 -12.75 5.97
C ALA A 110 -1.50 -11.96 6.74
N THR A 111 -2.65 -12.56 7.01
CA THR A 111 -3.68 -11.98 7.87
C THR A 111 -3.15 -11.69 9.28
N ALA A 112 -2.40 -12.63 9.87
CA ALA A 112 -1.77 -12.41 11.17
C ALA A 112 -0.77 -11.25 11.14
N LYS A 113 0.08 -11.17 10.10
CA LYS A 113 1.00 -10.03 9.89
C LYS A 113 0.26 -8.70 9.73
N LEU A 114 -0.78 -8.66 8.91
CA LEU A 114 -1.61 -7.48 8.70
C LEU A 114 -2.26 -6.99 10.00
N LYS A 115 -2.71 -7.91 10.85
CA LYS A 115 -3.28 -7.57 12.16
C LYS A 115 -2.24 -6.90 13.08
N VAL A 116 -1.02 -7.42 13.09
CA VAL A 116 0.09 -6.84 13.85
C VAL A 116 0.46 -5.46 13.30
N LEU A 117 0.59 -5.34 11.97
CA LEU A 117 0.90 -4.08 11.29
C LEU A 117 -0.17 -3.02 11.53
N LYS A 118 -1.46 -3.39 11.41
CA LYS A 118 -2.58 -2.49 11.71
C LYS A 118 -2.50 -1.98 13.15
N LYS A 119 -2.27 -2.86 14.13
CA LYS A 119 -2.17 -2.45 15.54
C LYS A 119 -1.00 -1.50 15.78
N ARG A 120 0.17 -1.80 15.18
CA ARG A 120 1.34 -0.90 15.24
C ARG A 120 0.99 0.46 14.64
N PHE A 121 0.31 0.45 13.51
CA PHE A 121 -0.05 1.64 12.77
C PHE A 121 -1.10 2.50 13.51
N GLU A 122 -2.13 1.88 14.09
CA GLU A 122 -3.11 2.57 14.96
C GLU A 122 -2.40 3.22 16.15
N SER A 123 -1.50 2.48 16.80
CA SER A 123 -0.68 3.00 17.89
C SER A 123 0.22 4.16 17.43
N TYR A 124 0.81 4.07 16.25
CA TYR A 124 1.62 5.14 15.69
C TYR A 124 0.78 6.41 15.46
N ILE A 125 -0.37 6.32 14.78
CA ILE A 125 -1.26 7.47 14.58
C ILE A 125 -1.60 8.12 15.91
N GLU A 126 -2.04 7.33 16.90
CA GLU A 126 -2.46 7.85 18.20
C GLU A 126 -1.34 8.59 18.93
N ASN A 127 -0.09 8.25 18.65
CA ASN A 127 1.10 8.88 19.23
C ASN A 127 1.69 10.02 18.38
N ILE A 128 1.13 10.33 17.20
CA ILE A 128 1.52 11.53 16.46
C ILE A 128 1.29 12.76 17.36
N PRO A 129 2.34 13.54 17.66
CA PRO A 129 2.22 14.69 18.55
C PRO A 129 1.37 15.77 17.90
N VAL A 130 0.39 16.25 18.67
CA VAL A 130 -0.46 17.39 18.34
C VAL A 130 -0.33 18.36 19.49
N LEU A 131 0.26 19.52 19.24
CA LEU A 131 0.67 20.45 20.28
C LEU A 131 0.13 21.85 20.00
N SER A 132 -0.29 22.55 21.06
CA SER A 132 -0.70 23.95 21.00
C SER A 132 0.48 24.93 20.93
N VAL A 133 1.71 24.44 21.12
CA VAL A 133 2.94 25.23 21.07
C VAL A 133 3.56 25.24 19.67
N GLU A 134 4.47 26.19 19.43
CA GLU A 134 5.14 26.38 18.14
C GLU A 134 6.20 25.33 17.81
N SER A 135 6.93 24.86 18.82
CA SER A 135 8.05 23.95 18.65
C SER A 135 8.10 22.92 19.76
N LEU A 136 8.62 21.74 19.43
CA LEU A 136 8.89 20.68 20.39
C LEU A 136 10.26 20.92 21.02
N LEU A 137 10.36 20.78 22.34
CA LEU A 137 11.64 20.84 23.01
C LEU A 137 12.54 19.69 22.51
N ASN A 138 13.79 20.01 22.21
CA ASN A 138 14.81 19.06 21.73
C ASN A 138 14.52 18.39 20.37
N HIS A 139 13.57 18.89 19.56
CA HIS A 139 13.34 18.39 18.21
C HIS A 139 13.29 19.56 17.22
N THR A 140 13.96 19.41 16.09
CA THR A 140 13.95 20.42 15.02
C THR A 140 12.83 20.15 14.04
N ILE A 141 12.10 21.19 13.63
CA ILE A 141 11.19 21.10 12.48
C ILE A 141 12.01 21.22 11.19
N VAL A 142 11.98 20.19 10.34
CA VAL A 142 12.73 20.15 9.07
C VAL A 142 11.87 20.51 7.85
N LYS A 143 10.55 20.43 7.98
CA LYS A 143 9.62 20.78 6.89
C LYS A 143 8.27 21.23 7.44
N TYR A 144 7.72 22.27 6.84
CA TYR A 144 6.32 22.68 7.04
C TYR A 144 5.48 22.15 5.87
N CYS A 145 4.45 21.37 6.18
CA CYS A 145 3.56 20.73 5.21
C CYS A 145 2.24 21.47 5.01
N GLY A 146 2.06 22.62 5.65
CA GLY A 146 0.89 23.48 5.49
C GLY A 146 -0.13 23.34 6.62
N ILE A 147 -1.23 24.08 6.48
CA ILE A 147 -2.33 24.09 7.45
C ILE A 147 -3.21 22.86 7.22
N ILE A 148 -3.58 22.19 8.31
CA ILE A 148 -4.54 21.08 8.32
C ILE A 148 -5.66 21.38 9.32
N ASN A 149 -6.82 20.76 9.10
CA ASN A 149 -7.97 20.90 9.99
C ASN A 149 -8.79 19.62 10.10
N SER A 150 -9.66 19.57 11.11
CA SER A 150 -10.66 18.51 11.30
C SER A 150 -11.91 19.08 11.96
N GLN A 151 -13.08 18.57 11.60
CA GLN A 151 -14.36 19.03 12.12
C GLN A 151 -15.27 17.87 12.51
N SER A 152 -16.01 18.04 13.59
CA SER A 152 -17.01 17.07 14.06
C SER A 152 -18.24 17.80 14.61
N ILE A 153 -19.43 17.27 14.37
CA ILE A 153 -20.67 17.77 14.97
C ILE A 153 -21.07 16.81 16.08
N VAL A 154 -21.21 17.34 17.28
CA VAL A 154 -21.69 16.61 18.46
C VAL A 154 -23.10 17.07 18.77
N LYS A 155 -24.02 16.12 18.92
CA LYS A 155 -25.36 16.36 19.46
C LYS A 155 -25.41 15.83 20.89
N VAL A 156 -25.73 16.70 21.83
CA VAL A 156 -25.98 16.31 23.22
C VAL A 156 -27.48 16.09 23.37
N GLU A 157 -27.87 14.92 23.85
CA GLU A 157 -29.27 14.65 24.15
C GLU A 157 -29.63 15.38 25.43
N THR A 158 -30.68 16.20 25.39
CA THR A 158 -31.17 16.90 26.57
C THR A 158 -31.76 15.88 27.55
N VAL A 159 -30.97 15.41 28.52
CA VAL A 159 -31.58 14.91 29.75
C VAL A 159 -32.20 16.13 30.42
N ARG A 160 -33.48 16.04 30.79
CA ARG A 160 -34.36 17.14 31.25
C ARG A 160 -33.90 17.88 32.53
N GLU A 161 -32.66 17.73 32.97
CA GLU A 161 -32.10 18.26 34.21
C GLU A 161 -31.56 19.70 34.11
N PHE A 162 -31.76 20.41 33.01
CA PHE A 162 -31.57 21.88 32.98
C PHE A 162 -32.71 22.63 33.69
N GLY A 163 -33.35 21.99 34.67
CA GLY A 163 -34.44 22.51 35.48
C GLY A 163 -33.92 23.35 36.64
N ASN A 164 -33.87 24.66 36.42
CA ASN A 164 -34.14 25.71 37.42
C ASN A 164 -33.44 25.72 38.79
N ASP A 165 -32.32 25.03 39.00
CA ASP A 165 -31.57 25.17 40.26
C ASP A 165 -30.22 25.86 40.08
N LYS A 166 -29.97 26.81 40.99
CA LYS A 166 -28.80 27.68 41.07
C LYS A 166 -27.51 26.95 41.48
N ASP A 167 -27.46 25.63 41.33
CA ASP A 167 -26.33 24.75 41.68
C ASP A 167 -25.59 24.20 40.44
N ILE A 168 -25.73 24.87 39.29
CA ILE A 168 -25.14 24.51 37.98
C ILE A 168 -23.60 24.56 37.96
N TRP A 169 -22.94 25.11 38.98
CA TRP A 169 -21.50 25.39 38.94
C TRP A 169 -20.58 24.19 39.17
N ASN A 170 -21.10 23.05 39.65
CA ASN A 170 -20.25 21.92 40.07
C ASN A 170 -20.50 20.56 39.41
N ASN A 171 -21.48 20.40 38.52
CA ASN A 171 -21.69 19.14 37.80
C ASN A 171 -22.12 19.45 36.36
N LEU A 172 -21.16 19.70 35.47
CA LEU A 172 -21.40 19.40 34.06
C LEU A 172 -21.92 17.97 33.99
N THR A 173 -23.05 17.75 33.33
CA THR A 173 -23.66 16.41 33.29
C THR A 173 -22.67 15.48 32.62
N ASN A 174 -22.42 14.31 33.22
CA ASN A 174 -21.46 13.32 32.70
C ASN A 174 -21.66 13.06 31.20
N ASP A 175 -22.88 13.16 30.68
CA ASP A 175 -23.17 12.99 29.26
C ASP A 175 -22.70 14.16 28.38
N PHE A 176 -22.88 15.43 28.79
CA PHE A 176 -22.38 16.57 28.02
C PHE A 176 -20.87 16.51 27.86
N GLU A 177 -20.13 16.37 28.97
CA GLU A 177 -18.67 16.29 28.92
C GLU A 177 -18.20 15.07 28.12
N TYR A 178 -18.86 13.93 28.30
CA TYR A 178 -18.55 12.71 27.57
C TYR A 178 -18.71 12.89 26.06
N LYS A 179 -19.83 13.47 25.61
CA LYS A 179 -20.12 13.71 24.19
C LYS A 179 -19.12 14.69 23.57
N MET A 180 -18.82 15.79 24.27
CA MET A 180 -17.80 16.75 23.82
C MET A 180 -16.43 16.08 23.72
N LYS A 181 -16.07 15.25 24.71
CA LYS A 181 -14.80 14.53 24.71
C LYS A 181 -14.69 13.51 23.57
N LEU A 182 -15.78 12.85 23.22
CA LEU A 182 -15.83 11.97 22.05
C LEU A 182 -15.58 12.74 20.75
N GLY A 183 -16.20 13.91 20.59
CA GLY A 183 -15.97 14.78 19.43
C GLY A 183 -14.52 15.26 19.35
N GLU A 184 -13.92 15.68 20.47
CA GLU A 184 -12.50 16.05 20.53
C GLU A 184 -11.58 14.90 20.11
N LYS A 185 -11.82 13.69 20.64
CA LYS A 185 -11.02 12.49 20.29
C LYS A 185 -11.14 12.15 18.81
N ALA A 186 -12.35 12.25 18.24
CA ALA A 186 -12.59 12.00 16.83
C ALA A 186 -11.87 13.02 15.94
N ASN A 187 -11.90 14.30 16.32
CA ASN A 187 -11.16 15.36 15.63
C ASN A 187 -9.65 15.17 15.73
N LEU A 188 -9.09 14.91 16.92
CA LEU A 188 -7.66 14.65 17.10
C LEU A 188 -7.18 13.49 16.22
N LEU A 189 -7.93 12.38 16.19
CA LEU A 189 -7.61 11.25 15.32
C LEU A 189 -7.64 11.63 13.84
N SER A 190 -8.62 12.43 13.42
CA SER A 190 -8.74 12.89 12.04
C SER A 190 -7.62 13.85 11.65
N LEU A 191 -7.27 14.80 12.54
CA LEU A 191 -6.17 15.73 12.35
C LEU A 191 -4.82 15.01 12.19
N ARG A 192 -4.58 13.95 12.97
CA ARG A 192 -3.37 13.10 12.84
C ARG A 192 -3.33 12.35 11.51
N LYS A 193 -4.48 11.85 11.04
CA LYS A 193 -4.57 11.23 9.70
C LYS A 193 -4.29 12.25 8.60
N GLU A 194 -4.81 13.47 8.72
CA GLU A 194 -4.50 14.56 7.78
C GLU A 194 -3.01 14.93 7.79
N ALA A 195 -2.36 14.96 8.95
CA ALA A 195 -0.90 15.14 9.03
C ALA A 195 -0.16 14.08 8.20
N LEU A 196 -0.50 12.80 8.36
CA LEU A 196 0.10 11.72 7.58
C LEU A 196 -0.12 11.85 6.09
N LYS A 197 -1.35 12.18 5.66
CA LYS A 197 -1.65 12.41 4.23
C LYS A 197 -0.81 13.52 3.63
N ASN A 198 -0.45 14.53 4.42
CA ASN A 198 0.42 15.63 4.03
C ASN A 198 1.93 15.31 4.20
N GLY A 199 2.27 14.06 4.52
CA GLY A 199 3.65 13.62 4.72
C GLY A 199 4.31 14.23 5.97
N ALA A 200 3.51 14.64 6.94
CA ALA A 200 3.95 15.15 8.24
C ALA A 200 3.93 14.05 9.31
N ASN A 201 4.75 14.21 10.35
CA ASN A 201 4.81 13.32 11.51
C ASN A 201 4.46 14.04 12.82
N ALA A 202 4.04 15.31 12.77
CA ALA A 202 3.61 16.11 13.90
C ALA A 202 2.66 17.25 13.48
N VAL A 203 1.92 17.79 14.44
CA VAL A 203 1.09 18.99 14.29
C VAL A 203 1.42 19.98 15.40
N VAL A 204 1.77 21.22 15.02
CA VAL A 204 2.11 22.32 15.95
C VAL A 204 1.12 23.46 15.82
N LYS A 205 1.07 24.35 16.83
CA LYS A 205 0.10 25.44 16.95
C LYS A 205 -1.35 24.97 16.74
N CYS A 206 -1.68 23.82 17.31
CA CYS A 206 -3.03 23.30 17.25
C CYS A 206 -3.96 24.13 18.13
N ASP A 207 -5.08 24.56 17.56
CA ASP A 207 -6.16 25.27 18.23
C ASP A 207 -7.47 24.47 18.13
N ILE A 208 -8.33 24.60 19.14
CA ILE A 208 -9.63 23.93 19.22
C ILE A 208 -10.71 25.00 19.41
N ASN A 209 -11.65 25.04 18.47
CA ASN A 209 -12.77 25.97 18.47
C ASN A 209 -14.10 25.22 18.59
N TYR A 210 -15.02 25.80 19.35
CA TYR A 210 -16.37 25.29 19.53
C TYR A 210 -17.38 26.32 19.04
N ALA A 211 -18.38 25.89 18.29
CA ALA A 211 -19.48 26.74 17.84
C ALA A 211 -20.82 26.02 18.02
N GLU A 212 -21.81 26.73 18.57
CA GLU A 212 -23.17 26.19 18.69
C GLU A 212 -23.89 26.28 17.32
N LEU A 213 -24.50 25.17 16.92
CA LEU A 213 -25.26 25.05 15.67
C LEU A 213 -26.78 25.17 15.96
N GLY A 214 -27.22 26.37 16.36
CA GLY A 214 -28.64 26.73 16.48
C GLY A 214 -29.31 26.44 17.85
N GLY A 215 -30.20 27.35 18.28
CA GLY A 215 -30.59 27.53 19.68
C GLY A 215 -31.63 26.59 20.31
N SER A 216 -31.82 25.37 19.80
CA SER A 216 -32.76 24.41 20.42
C SER A 216 -32.33 22.94 20.45
N ASN A 217 -31.22 22.57 19.79
CA ASN A 217 -30.86 21.16 19.58
C ASN A 217 -29.55 20.73 20.27
N TYR A 218 -28.93 21.58 21.08
CA TYR A 218 -27.68 21.29 21.80
C TYR A 218 -26.62 20.64 20.87
N MET A 219 -26.46 21.22 19.69
CA MET A 219 -25.50 20.77 18.69
C MET A 219 -24.28 21.68 18.70
N PHE A 220 -23.10 21.07 18.75
CA PHE A 220 -21.83 21.77 18.79
C PHE A 220 -20.96 21.32 17.62
N LEU A 221 -20.52 22.27 16.81
CA LEU A 221 -19.40 22.08 15.91
C LEU A 221 -18.11 22.21 16.73
N ILE A 222 -17.29 21.17 16.69
CA ILE A 222 -15.92 21.19 17.21
C ILE A 222 -15.01 21.24 15.99
N GLY A 223 -14.18 22.26 15.89
CA GLY A 223 -13.15 22.40 14.86
C GLY A 223 -11.76 22.40 15.47
N MET A 224 -10.82 21.70 14.86
CA MET A 224 -9.40 21.77 15.20
C MET A 224 -8.60 22.20 13.97
N MET A 225 -7.58 23.01 14.17
CA MET A 225 -6.68 23.47 13.11
C MET A 225 -5.26 23.56 13.64
N GLY A 226 -4.27 23.23 12.82
CA GLY A 226 -2.86 23.40 13.17
C GLY A 226 -1.97 23.37 11.93
N THR A 227 -0.66 23.42 12.14
CA THR A 227 0.33 23.30 11.07
C THR A 227 0.94 21.91 11.08
N ALA A 228 0.79 21.18 9.98
CA ALA A 228 1.43 19.89 9.77
C ALA A 228 2.93 20.10 9.52
N VAL A 229 3.78 19.38 10.24
CA VAL A 229 5.24 19.52 10.14
C VAL A 229 5.95 18.17 10.17
N VAL A 230 7.17 18.15 9.63
CA VAL A 230 8.12 17.05 9.80
C VAL A 230 9.13 17.47 10.86
N ILE A 231 9.25 16.68 11.93
CA ILE A 231 10.29 16.83 12.96
C ILE A 231 11.37 15.75 12.82
N GLU A 232 12.59 16.07 13.25
CA GLU A 232 13.71 15.12 13.36
C GLU A 232 13.41 14.00 14.35
N GLU A 233 13.97 12.81 14.11
CA GLU A 233 14.02 11.70 15.08
C GLU A 233 12.68 11.32 15.73
N PHE A 234 11.64 11.09 14.93
CA PHE A 234 10.44 10.40 15.39
C PHE A 234 10.33 9.03 14.71
N GLU A 235 9.62 8.08 15.32
CA GLU A 235 9.37 6.77 14.71
C GLU A 235 8.56 6.97 13.42
N ILE A 236 9.22 7.12 12.26
CA ILE A 236 8.53 7.26 10.99
C ILE A 236 8.22 5.85 10.48
N LEU A 237 6.97 5.60 10.11
CA LEU A 237 6.61 4.39 9.38
C LEU A 237 7.52 4.23 8.17
N THR A 238 8.09 3.05 8.02
CA THR A 238 8.88 2.73 6.84
C THR A 238 8.05 2.94 5.57
N GLU A 239 8.71 3.19 4.42
CA GLU A 239 8.01 3.33 3.12
C GLU A 239 7.08 2.13 2.84
N TYR A 240 7.49 0.94 3.28
CA TYR A 240 6.71 -0.27 3.24
C TYR A 240 5.43 -0.19 4.10
N GLU A 241 5.53 0.24 5.35
CA GLU A 241 4.38 0.39 6.25
C GLU A 241 3.41 1.47 5.75
N GLN A 242 3.92 2.55 5.14
CA GLN A 242 3.08 3.58 4.50
C GLN A 242 2.30 3.05 3.30
N LYS A 243 2.93 2.23 2.44
CA LYS A 243 2.22 1.58 1.32
C LYS A 243 1.10 0.68 1.82
N VAL A 244 1.36 -0.13 2.85
CA VAL A 244 0.34 -0.99 3.47
C VAL A 244 -0.80 -0.14 4.05
N TYR A 245 -0.50 0.99 4.69
CA TYR A 245 -1.52 1.88 5.24
C TYR A 245 -2.43 2.48 4.16
N ASN A 246 -1.84 3.12 3.15
CA ASN A 246 -2.60 3.77 2.08
C ASN A 246 -3.54 2.76 1.41
N TYR A 247 -3.04 1.55 1.20
CA TYR A 247 -3.84 0.45 0.71
C TYR A 247 -5.05 0.12 1.62
N THR A 248 -4.84 -0.01 2.94
CA THR A 248 -5.95 -0.28 3.88
C THR A 248 -6.99 0.83 3.95
N LEU A 249 -6.58 2.10 3.77
CA LEU A 249 -7.48 3.25 3.73
C LEU A 249 -8.33 3.28 2.47
N GLU A 250 -7.69 3.16 1.31
CA GLU A 250 -8.32 3.30 -0.02
C GLU A 250 -9.39 2.24 -0.24
N HIS A 251 -9.15 1.03 0.25
CA HIS A 251 -10.03 -0.11 0.04
C HIS A 251 -11.16 -0.20 1.07
N ARG A 252 -11.31 0.79 1.96
CA ARG A 252 -12.23 0.77 3.12
C ARG A 252 -12.29 -0.63 3.72
N LEU A 253 -11.13 -1.27 3.94
CA LEU A 253 -11.12 -2.66 4.41
C LEU A 253 -11.69 -2.65 5.83
N ASN A 254 -13.01 -2.81 5.88
CA ASN A 254 -13.73 -3.18 7.06
C ASN A 254 -13.25 -4.59 7.30
N LEU A 255 -12.18 -4.71 8.06
CA LEU A 255 -11.54 -6.00 8.29
C LEU A 255 -12.59 -7.01 8.81
N GLY A 256 -13.63 -6.54 9.50
CA GLY A 256 -14.81 -7.34 9.88
C GLY A 256 -15.64 -7.93 8.72
N GLU A 257 -15.69 -7.32 7.53
CA GLU A 257 -16.36 -7.89 6.35
C GLU A 257 -15.48 -8.92 5.62
N MET A 258 -14.16 -8.81 5.72
CA MET A 258 -13.21 -9.81 5.24
C MET A 258 -13.11 -11.03 6.17
N TYR A 259 -13.29 -10.82 7.48
CA TYR A 259 -13.40 -11.86 8.49
C TYR A 259 -14.83 -12.38 8.53
N GLY A 260 -15.22 -13.16 7.51
CA GLY A 260 -16.55 -13.76 7.43
C GLY A 260 -17.06 -14.20 8.80
N LYS A 261 -18.12 -13.53 9.28
CA LYS A 261 -18.87 -13.76 10.53
C LYS A 261 -18.22 -14.77 11.48
N GLN A 262 -17.31 -14.31 12.33
CA GLN A 262 -17.06 -14.91 13.66
C GLN A 262 -16.79 -13.78 14.66
N LEU A 263 -17.86 -13.06 14.99
CA LEU A 263 -18.08 -12.45 16.30
C LEU A 263 -19.32 -13.12 16.90
#